data_AF-A0AAD4IQA5-F1
#
_entry.id   AF-A0AAD4IQA5-F1
#
_cell.length_a   1.000
_cell.length_b   1.000
_cell.length_c   1.000
_cell.angle_alpha   90.00
_cell.angle_beta   90.00
_cell.angle_gamma   90.00
#
_symmetry.space_group_name_H-M   'P 1'
#
loop_
_entity.id
_entity.type
_entity.pdbx_description
1 polymer ?
#
loop_
_entity_poly.entity_id
_entity_poly.type
_entity_poly.pdbx_seq_one_letter_code
_entity_poly.pdbx_strand_id
1 'polypeptide(L)'
;MAGALPRFIVLKQYDLNAYLSFSDKVEDLGFAVLTGDSVFNTMVKIEVEPSKTGNNKFVHLRFCHSNKYLQRKDEDGLIIAQSNQPEEDTSKSSCTLFEPTILDTDQGLFHLGHVHSGGRVETRGIYLSVNENPGDDPNYYYYDAFFYRDWDTFVKLPERVAFKGDNSSYLKAYWYNSLPYLRFASGDPNNEESVHEFQLMSDGHVRIKSNHFGKFLRFGHDWIWADSGDSEGNDTNTLFWPVKYDDNTIALRSAGNNNFCRRLTADGKTDCLNASAATIINEAKLQVQELVIDRKIYNVRYRMEDARIFDEKPFAAGTTNAINRAEGESSIAVAVEYEDQRSYSFSRSMSITAGVTATIEADVLGIVDGSIEFSFEVTGAFEWANTETVTKSVTATGTVPVPGRSVSVVSYVGTVGTCNVPFSYTQQDKSSTDGRVVENEEIDGVYTGVNCYNFSFEILDTQPLPEADD
;
A
#
# COMPACT_ATOMS: atom_id res chain seq x y z
N MET A 1 -15.57 -8.94 -20.82
CA MET A 1 -15.61 -9.05 -19.35
C MET A 1 -15.44 -7.64 -18.83
N ALA A 2 -16.37 -7.11 -18.03
CA ALA A 2 -16.19 -5.79 -17.43
C ALA A 2 -14.94 -5.84 -16.54
N GLY A 3 -13.97 -4.96 -16.80
CA GLY A 3 -12.71 -4.94 -16.05
C GLY A 3 -12.98 -4.58 -14.59
N ALA A 4 -12.52 -5.41 -13.66
CA ALA A 4 -12.51 -5.06 -12.25
C ALA A 4 -11.48 -3.94 -12.03
N LEU A 5 -11.78 -3.01 -11.11
CA LEU A 5 -10.80 -2.02 -10.68
C LEU A 5 -9.57 -2.71 -10.04
N PRO A 6 -8.36 -2.17 -10.22
CA PRO A 6 -7.18 -2.61 -9.47
C PRO A 6 -7.42 -2.55 -7.96
N ARG A 7 -6.68 -3.36 -7.19
CA ARG A 7 -6.78 -3.36 -5.73
C ARG A 7 -6.43 -2.00 -5.13
N PHE A 8 -5.39 -1.33 -5.62
CA PHE A 8 -5.03 0.00 -5.18
C PHE A 8 -5.17 0.99 -6.33
N ILE A 9 -5.92 2.06 -6.10
CA ILE A 9 -6.18 3.09 -7.10
C ILE A 9 -5.93 4.48 -6.55
N VAL A 10 -5.71 5.41 -7.48
CA VAL A 10 -5.96 6.84 -7.27
C VAL A 10 -7.08 7.26 -8.20
N LEU A 11 -7.95 8.14 -7.71
CA LEU A 11 -9.06 8.69 -8.47
C LEU A 11 -8.74 10.12 -8.84
N LYS A 12 -8.85 10.46 -10.12
CA LYS A 12 -8.76 11.81 -10.64
C LYS A 12 -10.08 12.16 -11.29
N GLN A 13 -10.60 13.36 -11.05
CA GLN A 13 -11.82 13.75 -11.73
C GLN A 13 -11.53 14.17 -13.17
N TYR A 14 -12.51 14.00 -14.06
CA TYR A 14 -12.35 14.20 -15.50
C TYR A 14 -11.90 15.62 -15.89
N ASP A 15 -12.52 16.66 -15.32
CA ASP A 15 -12.30 18.07 -15.70
C ASP A 15 -11.40 18.83 -14.72
N LEU A 16 -11.39 18.41 -13.46
CA LEU A 16 -10.54 18.94 -12.41
C LEU A 16 -9.19 18.24 -12.46
N ASN A 17 -8.12 19.03 -12.55
CA ASN A 17 -6.76 18.53 -12.44
C ASN A 17 -6.37 18.23 -10.98
N ALA A 18 -7.19 17.46 -10.27
CA ALA A 18 -7.02 17.11 -8.86
C ALA A 18 -7.41 15.65 -8.60
N TYR A 19 -6.68 15.02 -7.68
CA TYR A 19 -6.94 13.68 -7.20
C TYR A 19 -7.85 13.71 -5.97
N LEU A 20 -8.67 12.67 -5.82
CA LEU A 20 -9.46 12.47 -4.62
C LEU A 20 -8.52 12.13 -3.46
N SER A 21 -8.59 12.93 -2.41
CA SER A 21 -7.75 12.82 -1.22
C SER A 21 -8.59 12.80 0.04
N PHE A 22 -8.11 12.11 1.06
CA PHE A 22 -8.59 12.24 2.42
C PHE A 22 -8.14 13.59 3.03
N SER A 23 -9.04 14.28 3.74
CA SER A 23 -8.71 15.51 4.47
C SER A 23 -9.33 15.52 5.87
N ASP A 24 -8.47 15.72 6.86
CA ASP A 24 -8.78 15.92 8.27
C ASP A 24 -9.05 17.40 8.63
N LYS A 25 -8.67 18.33 7.75
CA LYS A 25 -8.69 19.79 8.01
C LYS A 25 -9.94 20.52 7.51
N VAL A 26 -10.80 19.85 6.74
CA VAL A 26 -12.03 20.46 6.21
C VAL A 26 -13.19 20.10 7.14
N GLU A 27 -13.75 21.11 7.81
CA GLU A 27 -15.00 21.06 8.60
C GLU A 27 -15.14 19.85 9.56
N ASP A 28 -14.07 19.50 10.31
CA ASP A 28 -14.08 18.53 11.42
C ASP A 28 -14.66 17.12 11.13
N LEU A 29 -14.82 16.70 9.86
CA LEU A 29 -15.61 15.51 9.49
C LEU A 29 -14.98 14.51 8.50
N GLY A 30 -13.68 14.58 8.19
CA GLY A 30 -13.01 13.53 7.40
C GLY A 30 -13.59 13.39 5.99
N PHE A 31 -13.47 14.44 5.18
CA PHE A 31 -14.05 14.46 3.83
C PHE A 31 -13.13 13.81 2.80
N ALA A 32 -13.77 13.16 1.82
CA ALA A 32 -13.16 12.84 0.54
C ALA A 32 -13.26 14.08 -0.35
N VAL A 33 -12.13 14.73 -0.63
CA VAL A 33 -12.06 16.01 -1.36
C VAL A 33 -11.10 15.94 -2.53
N LEU A 34 -11.43 16.63 -3.62
CA LEU A 34 -10.61 16.74 -4.82
C LEU A 34 -9.56 17.85 -4.68
N THR A 35 -8.61 17.63 -3.79
CA THR A 35 -7.49 18.55 -3.52
C THR A 35 -6.12 17.91 -3.67
N GLY A 36 -6.07 16.61 -3.95
CA GLY A 36 -4.82 15.89 -4.16
C GLY A 36 -4.08 16.46 -5.38
N ASP A 37 -2.85 16.87 -5.17
CA ASP A 37 -1.99 17.51 -6.15
C ASP A 37 -1.08 16.53 -6.89
N SER A 38 -0.91 15.33 -6.34
CA SER A 38 0.01 14.31 -6.87
C SER A 38 -0.46 12.89 -6.57
N VAL A 39 -0.18 11.95 -7.47
CA VAL A 39 -0.36 10.50 -7.25
C VAL A 39 0.49 9.95 -6.09
N PHE A 40 1.56 10.68 -5.71
CA PHE A 40 2.45 10.33 -4.61
C PHE A 40 2.02 10.89 -3.26
N ASN A 41 0.93 11.66 -3.22
CA ASN A 41 0.35 12.16 -1.99
C ASN A 41 -0.22 10.97 -1.18
N THR A 42 0.18 10.83 0.09
CA THR A 42 -0.24 9.70 0.93
C THR A 42 -1.76 9.66 1.13
N MET A 43 -2.43 10.80 0.99
CA MET A 43 -3.87 10.95 1.19
C MET A 43 -4.71 10.46 0.01
N VAL A 44 -4.12 10.18 -1.16
CA VAL A 44 -4.90 9.84 -2.38
C VAL A 44 -5.04 8.32 -2.61
N LYS A 45 -4.28 7.49 -1.90
CA LYS A 45 -4.27 6.04 -2.12
C LYS A 45 -5.53 5.40 -1.55
N ILE A 46 -6.29 4.74 -2.43
CA ILE A 46 -7.54 4.05 -2.10
C ILE A 46 -7.37 2.55 -2.34
N GLU A 47 -7.75 1.72 -1.37
CA GLU A 47 -7.92 0.29 -1.54
C GLU A 47 -9.37 -0.01 -1.98
N VAL A 48 -9.49 -0.83 -3.01
CA VAL A 48 -10.75 -1.38 -3.52
C VAL A 48 -10.92 -2.77 -2.90
N GLU A 49 -11.91 -2.91 -2.03
CA GLU A 49 -12.20 -4.17 -1.35
C GLU A 49 -13.50 -4.77 -1.92
N PRO A 50 -13.51 -6.02 -2.43
CA PRO A 50 -14.74 -6.62 -2.96
C PRO A 50 -15.76 -6.90 -1.85
N SER A 51 -17.05 -6.80 -2.19
CA SER A 51 -18.14 -7.17 -1.27
C SER A 51 -18.03 -8.63 -0.80
N LYS A 52 -18.31 -8.86 0.49
CA LYS A 52 -18.31 -10.18 1.12
C LYS A 52 -19.64 -10.92 0.94
N THR A 53 -20.75 -10.23 0.69
CA THR A 53 -22.10 -10.80 0.57
C THR A 53 -22.45 -11.38 -0.81
N GLY A 54 -21.48 -11.47 -1.73
CA GLY A 54 -21.56 -12.35 -2.91
C GLY A 54 -21.92 -11.69 -4.24
N ASN A 55 -22.17 -10.37 -4.27
CA ASN A 55 -22.25 -9.63 -5.54
C ASN A 55 -20.87 -9.08 -5.91
N ASN A 56 -20.18 -9.78 -6.81
CA ASN A 56 -18.84 -9.44 -7.28
C ASN A 56 -18.73 -8.12 -8.06
N LYS A 57 -19.85 -7.43 -8.31
CA LYS A 57 -19.87 -6.10 -8.93
C LYS A 57 -19.69 -4.98 -7.93
N PHE A 58 -19.96 -5.23 -6.64
CA PHE A 58 -19.91 -4.20 -5.62
C PHE A 58 -18.57 -4.20 -4.89
N VAL A 59 -18.10 -2.99 -4.61
CA VAL A 59 -16.82 -2.76 -3.94
C VAL A 59 -17.00 -1.74 -2.83
N HIS A 60 -16.15 -1.84 -1.83
CA HIS A 60 -15.86 -0.79 -0.87
C HIS A 60 -14.65 -0.01 -1.34
N LEU A 61 -14.64 1.29 -1.08
CA LEU A 61 -13.49 2.17 -1.37
C LEU A 61 -12.97 2.74 -0.06
N ARG A 62 -11.72 2.45 0.27
CA ARG A 62 -11.13 2.79 1.58
C ARG A 62 -9.84 3.57 1.41
N PHE A 63 -9.71 4.71 2.07
CA PHE A 63 -8.42 5.41 2.09
C PHE A 63 -7.40 4.62 2.90
N CYS A 64 -6.23 4.37 2.30
CA CYS A 64 -5.16 3.62 2.95
C CYS A 64 -4.56 4.38 4.13
N HIS A 65 -4.51 5.72 4.05
CA HIS A 65 -3.91 6.55 5.08
C HIS A 65 -4.69 6.57 6.40
N SER A 66 -6.03 6.56 6.35
CA SER A 66 -6.89 6.68 7.54
C SER A 66 -7.70 5.43 7.85
N ASN A 67 -7.60 4.39 7.00
CA ASN A 67 -8.46 3.22 7.01
C ASN A 67 -9.98 3.49 6.95
N LYS A 68 -10.40 4.72 6.61
CA LYS A 68 -11.83 5.07 6.54
C LYS A 68 -12.42 4.70 5.19
N TYR A 69 -13.62 4.13 5.21
CA TYR A 69 -14.40 3.79 4.03
C TYR A 69 -15.22 4.98 3.54
N LEU A 70 -15.34 5.10 2.22
CA LEU A 70 -16.29 6.00 1.58
C LEU A 70 -17.72 5.58 1.93
N GLN A 71 -18.54 6.55 2.32
CA GLN A 71 -19.96 6.39 2.59
C GLN A 71 -20.71 7.68 2.27
N ARG A 72 -22.03 7.58 2.08
CA ARG A 72 -22.89 8.77 2.04
C ARG A 72 -23.08 9.34 3.45
N LYS A 73 -23.02 10.67 3.55
CA LYS A 73 -23.38 11.46 4.72
C LYS A 73 -24.84 11.89 4.63
N ASP A 74 -25.71 11.20 5.38
CA ASP A 74 -27.13 11.53 5.62
C ASP A 74 -27.87 12.23 4.45
N GLU A 75 -28.75 13.20 4.76
CA GLU A 75 -29.72 13.79 3.83
C GLU A 75 -29.07 14.66 2.73
N ASP A 76 -27.91 15.27 2.98
CA ASP A 76 -27.25 16.20 2.05
C ASP A 76 -26.63 15.53 0.82
N GLY A 77 -26.55 14.19 0.80
CA GLY A 77 -26.06 13.41 -0.33
C GLY A 77 -24.55 13.46 -0.54
N LEU A 78 -23.79 14.10 0.36
CA LEU A 78 -22.33 14.16 0.27
C LEU A 78 -21.71 12.78 0.47
N ILE A 79 -20.58 12.50 -0.19
CA ILE A 79 -19.75 11.32 0.05
C ILE A 79 -18.55 11.72 0.92
N ILE A 80 -18.35 11.00 2.02
CA ILE A 80 -17.32 11.25 3.03
C ILE A 80 -16.53 9.97 3.34
N ALA A 81 -15.38 10.12 3.99
CA ALA A 81 -14.52 9.01 4.40
C ALA A 81 -14.47 8.91 5.93
N GLN A 82 -15.52 8.34 6.53
CA GLN A 82 -15.68 8.34 7.99
C GLN A 82 -15.84 6.95 8.61
N SER A 83 -16.37 5.97 7.87
CA SER A 83 -16.65 4.67 8.48
C SER A 83 -15.36 3.89 8.75
N ASN A 84 -15.25 3.29 9.93
CA ASN A 84 -14.15 2.39 10.30
C ASN A 84 -14.36 0.96 9.80
N GLN A 85 -15.58 0.61 9.40
CA GLN A 85 -15.98 -0.74 9.02
C GLN A 85 -16.84 -0.70 7.75
N PRO A 86 -16.78 -1.74 6.91
CA PRO A 86 -17.68 -1.85 5.78
C PRO A 86 -19.12 -2.09 6.26
N GLU A 87 -20.11 -1.49 5.58
CA GLU A 87 -21.54 -1.71 5.79
C GLU A 87 -22.16 -2.17 4.47
N GLU A 88 -22.62 -3.42 4.43
CA GLU A 88 -23.18 -4.05 3.23
C GLU A 88 -24.71 -4.12 3.23
N ASP A 89 -25.38 -3.67 4.30
CA ASP A 89 -26.84 -3.54 4.32
C ASP A 89 -27.27 -2.38 3.42
N THR A 90 -27.74 -2.74 2.22
CA THR A 90 -28.17 -1.78 1.19
C THR A 90 -29.44 -1.00 1.56
N SER A 91 -30.08 -1.30 2.69
CA SER A 91 -31.22 -0.53 3.22
C SER A 91 -30.80 0.62 4.15
N LYS A 92 -29.52 0.67 4.56
CA LYS A 92 -29.00 1.72 5.43
C LYS A 92 -28.34 2.84 4.62
N SER A 93 -28.59 4.09 5.01
CA SER A 93 -27.92 5.25 4.42
C SER A 93 -26.40 5.22 4.57
N SER A 94 -25.89 4.53 5.60
CA SER A 94 -24.47 4.31 5.87
C SER A 94 -23.81 3.22 5.03
N CYS A 95 -24.51 2.63 4.06
CA CYS A 95 -23.95 1.64 3.14
C CYS A 95 -22.67 2.16 2.48
N THR A 96 -21.62 1.34 2.47
CA THR A 96 -20.29 1.68 1.90
C THR A 96 -20.07 1.05 0.53
N LEU A 97 -21.11 0.40 -0.04
CA LEU A 97 -21.02 -0.28 -1.33
C LEU A 97 -21.19 0.68 -2.49
N PHE A 98 -20.30 0.53 -3.48
CA PHE A 98 -20.36 1.20 -4.75
C PHE A 98 -20.27 0.22 -5.93
N GLU A 99 -20.83 0.60 -7.07
CA GLU A 99 -20.78 -0.13 -8.32
C GLU A 99 -20.00 0.67 -9.38
N PRO A 100 -18.74 0.28 -9.70
CA PRO A 100 -17.98 0.92 -10.76
C PRO A 100 -18.48 0.46 -12.15
N THR A 101 -18.77 1.42 -13.02
CA THR A 101 -19.14 1.19 -14.42
C THR A 101 -18.04 1.73 -15.34
N ILE A 102 -17.22 0.84 -15.90
CA ILE A 102 -16.12 1.21 -16.79
C ILE A 102 -16.66 1.73 -18.12
N LEU A 103 -16.21 2.92 -18.51
CA LEU A 103 -16.57 3.61 -19.75
C LEU A 103 -15.49 3.44 -20.82
N ASP A 104 -14.22 3.58 -20.43
CA ASP A 104 -13.05 3.37 -21.28
C ASP A 104 -11.96 2.67 -20.45
N THR A 105 -11.61 1.45 -20.84
CA THR A 105 -10.61 0.66 -20.11
C THR A 105 -9.19 1.18 -20.36
N ASP A 106 -8.89 1.66 -21.56
CA ASP A 106 -7.55 2.12 -21.94
C ASP A 106 -7.21 3.44 -21.23
N GLN A 107 -8.21 4.30 -21.06
CA GLN A 107 -8.07 5.55 -20.32
C GLN A 107 -8.32 5.41 -18.81
N GLY A 108 -8.85 4.27 -18.36
CA GLY A 108 -9.31 4.08 -16.98
C GLY A 108 -10.49 4.99 -16.60
N LEU A 109 -11.35 5.35 -17.55
CA LEU A 109 -12.51 6.22 -17.32
C LEU A 109 -13.70 5.39 -16.84
N PHE A 110 -14.39 5.84 -15.80
CA PHE A 110 -15.53 5.12 -15.21
C PHE A 110 -16.52 6.05 -14.48
N HIS A 111 -17.73 5.55 -14.26
CA HIS A 111 -18.71 6.09 -13.31
C HIS A 111 -18.72 5.27 -12.03
N LEU A 112 -19.09 5.89 -10.92
CA LEU A 112 -19.23 5.22 -9.63
C LEU A 112 -20.69 5.37 -9.15
N GLY A 113 -21.44 4.28 -9.06
CA GLY A 113 -22.79 4.25 -8.50
C GLY A 113 -22.76 3.98 -7.00
N HIS A 114 -23.57 4.68 -6.22
CA HIS A 114 -23.75 4.40 -4.79
C HIS A 114 -24.93 3.45 -4.57
N VAL A 115 -24.70 2.28 -4.00
CA VAL A 115 -25.65 1.16 -4.04
C VAL A 115 -26.95 1.44 -3.27
N HIS A 116 -26.87 2.04 -2.07
CA HIS A 116 -28.08 2.29 -1.27
C HIS A 116 -29.04 3.27 -1.95
N SER A 117 -28.53 4.36 -2.56
CA SER A 117 -29.40 5.38 -3.17
C SER A 117 -29.70 5.14 -4.65
N GLY A 118 -28.97 4.23 -5.31
CA GLY A 118 -29.07 4.00 -6.76
C GLY A 118 -28.57 5.17 -7.63
N GLY A 119 -28.04 6.23 -7.02
CA GLY A 119 -27.52 7.41 -7.70
C GLY A 119 -26.07 7.29 -8.13
N ARG A 120 -25.61 8.22 -8.98
CA ARG A 120 -24.20 8.32 -9.40
C ARG A 120 -23.44 9.31 -8.52
N VAL A 121 -22.19 8.98 -8.22
CA VAL A 121 -21.26 9.89 -7.56
C VAL A 121 -20.85 10.97 -8.56
N GLU A 122 -20.95 12.22 -8.14
CA GLU A 122 -20.57 13.40 -8.92
C GLU A 122 -19.76 14.38 -8.05
N THR A 123 -19.21 15.41 -8.68
CA THR A 123 -18.55 16.50 -8.00
C THR A 123 -19.44 17.71 -7.78
N ARG A 124 -19.42 18.23 -6.55
CA ARG A 124 -19.99 19.52 -6.19
C ARG A 124 -18.87 20.45 -5.70
N GLY A 125 -18.22 21.12 -6.65
CA GLY A 125 -16.97 21.85 -6.37
C GLY A 125 -15.84 20.87 -6.10
N ILE A 126 -15.20 20.96 -4.92
CA ILE A 126 -14.16 20.02 -4.50
C ILE A 126 -14.71 18.79 -3.74
N TYR A 127 -16.01 18.74 -3.48
CA TYR A 127 -16.65 17.66 -2.72
C TYR A 127 -17.25 16.62 -3.65
N LEU A 128 -17.40 15.40 -3.14
CA LEU A 128 -18.19 14.36 -3.77
C LEU A 128 -19.63 14.37 -3.24
N SER A 129 -20.60 14.13 -4.11
CA SER A 129 -22.01 13.94 -3.75
C SER A 129 -22.64 12.85 -4.60
N VAL A 130 -23.83 12.40 -4.22
CA VAL A 130 -24.63 11.45 -4.99
C VAL A 130 -25.78 12.18 -5.66
N ASN A 131 -25.85 12.07 -6.98
CA ASN A 131 -27.00 12.47 -7.76
C ASN A 131 -27.92 11.26 -7.97
N GLU A 132 -29.10 11.31 -7.36
CA GLU A 132 -30.11 10.26 -7.41
C GLU A 132 -30.90 10.25 -8.73
N ASN A 133 -30.82 11.33 -9.52
CA ASN A 133 -31.45 11.43 -10.84
C ASN A 133 -30.38 11.76 -11.89
N PRO A 134 -29.39 10.87 -12.09
CA PRO A 134 -28.37 11.10 -13.10
C PRO A 134 -29.05 11.17 -14.47
N GLY A 135 -28.91 12.31 -15.15
CA GLY A 135 -29.39 12.43 -16.52
C GLY A 135 -28.60 11.52 -17.46
N ASP A 136 -29.18 11.19 -18.62
CA ASP A 136 -28.48 10.46 -19.69
C ASP A 136 -27.73 11.42 -20.65
N ASP A 137 -27.54 12.68 -20.26
CA ASP A 137 -26.80 13.66 -21.08
C ASP A 137 -25.31 13.28 -21.12
N PRO A 138 -24.73 12.97 -22.29
CA PRO A 138 -23.29 12.69 -22.39
C PRO A 138 -22.40 13.89 -22.02
N ASN A 139 -22.92 15.11 -21.95
CA ASN A 139 -22.18 16.25 -21.39
C ASN A 139 -22.13 16.21 -19.85
N TYR A 140 -22.76 15.25 -19.18
CA TYR A 140 -22.69 15.14 -17.72
C TYR A 140 -21.36 14.55 -17.21
N TYR A 141 -20.55 13.97 -18.11
CA TYR A 141 -19.20 13.44 -17.81
C TYR A 141 -18.29 14.46 -17.10
N TYR A 142 -18.53 15.77 -17.29
CA TYR A 142 -17.80 16.82 -16.58
C TYR A 142 -17.96 16.77 -15.05
N TYR A 143 -18.95 16.05 -14.51
CA TYR A 143 -19.24 16.00 -13.08
C TYR A 143 -19.21 14.60 -12.49
N ASP A 144 -19.62 13.55 -13.23
CA ASP A 144 -19.80 12.19 -12.71
C ASP A 144 -18.79 11.15 -13.23
N ALA A 145 -17.84 11.56 -14.08
CA ALA A 145 -16.78 10.69 -14.59
C ALA A 145 -15.43 10.89 -13.89
N PHE A 146 -14.76 9.77 -13.64
CA PHE A 146 -13.47 9.71 -12.97
C PHE A 146 -12.49 8.86 -13.78
N PHE A 147 -11.22 9.23 -13.71
CA PHE A 147 -10.12 8.36 -14.11
C PHE A 147 -9.59 7.62 -12.89
N TYR A 148 -9.47 6.30 -12.99
CA TYR A 148 -8.63 5.54 -12.08
C TYR A 148 -7.24 5.33 -12.68
N ARG A 149 -6.23 5.28 -11.82
CA ARG A 149 -4.91 4.76 -12.14
C ARG A 149 -4.55 3.70 -11.12
N ASP A 150 -3.98 2.61 -11.60
CA ASP A 150 -3.45 1.55 -10.75
C ASP A 150 -2.26 2.10 -9.96
N TRP A 151 -2.42 2.22 -8.64
CA TRP A 151 -1.41 2.82 -7.79
C TRP A 151 -0.13 1.98 -7.74
N ASP A 152 -0.25 0.65 -7.88
CA ASP A 152 0.91 -0.25 -7.85
C ASP A 152 1.81 -0.10 -9.09
N THR A 153 1.35 0.60 -10.13
CA THR A 153 2.14 0.91 -11.32
C THR A 153 3.06 2.13 -11.16
N PHE A 154 2.82 2.97 -10.15
CA PHE A 154 3.66 4.14 -9.90
C PHE A 154 4.96 3.74 -9.20
N VAL A 155 6.07 4.31 -9.65
CA VAL A 155 7.37 4.07 -9.03
C VAL A 155 7.85 5.32 -8.31
N LYS A 156 7.80 5.30 -6.97
CA LYS A 156 8.50 6.28 -6.13
C LYS A 156 9.96 5.82 -6.03
N LEU A 157 10.87 6.64 -6.55
CA LEU A 157 12.32 6.39 -6.54
C LEU A 157 12.99 7.13 -5.37
N PRO A 158 14.11 6.61 -4.85
CA PRO A 158 14.95 7.35 -3.90
C PRO A 158 15.43 8.67 -4.49
N GLU A 159 15.64 9.67 -3.63
CA GLU A 159 16.03 11.02 -4.06
C GLU A 159 17.35 11.03 -4.85
N ARG A 160 18.34 10.23 -4.43
CA ARG A 160 19.68 10.16 -5.03
C ARG A 160 20.06 8.72 -5.35
N VAL A 161 20.36 8.45 -6.62
CA VAL A 161 20.69 7.10 -7.10
C VAL A 161 21.86 7.08 -8.06
N ALA A 162 22.40 5.89 -8.27
CA ALA A 162 23.14 5.50 -9.46
C ALA A 162 22.38 4.40 -10.21
N PHE A 163 22.50 4.38 -11.54
CA PHE A 163 21.90 3.34 -12.39
C PHE A 163 22.96 2.40 -12.91
N LYS A 164 22.80 1.10 -12.69
CA LYS A 164 23.69 0.07 -13.25
C LYS A 164 23.02 -0.60 -14.45
N GLY A 165 23.74 -0.61 -15.57
CA GLY A 165 23.28 -1.27 -16.80
C GLY A 165 23.60 -2.76 -16.84
N ASP A 166 23.13 -3.44 -17.88
CA ASP A 166 23.39 -4.86 -18.15
C ASP A 166 24.90 -5.19 -18.32
N ASN A 167 25.70 -4.20 -18.73
CA ASN A 167 27.15 -4.31 -18.82
C ASN A 167 27.88 -4.17 -17.46
N SER A 168 27.13 -4.23 -16.36
CA SER A 168 27.63 -4.10 -14.98
C SER A 168 28.30 -2.76 -14.64
N SER A 169 28.19 -1.76 -15.52
CA SER A 169 28.74 -0.41 -15.30
C SER A 169 27.62 0.56 -14.91
N TYR A 170 27.96 1.55 -14.09
CA TYR A 170 27.06 2.64 -13.76
C TYR A 170 27.01 3.69 -14.88
N LEU A 171 25.82 4.22 -15.09
CA LEU A 171 25.54 5.35 -15.96
C LEU A 171 26.26 6.58 -15.39
N LYS A 172 27.07 7.24 -16.20
CA LYS A 172 27.80 8.45 -15.83
C LYS A 172 27.72 9.54 -16.89
N ALA A 173 27.93 10.78 -16.48
CA ALA A 173 28.15 11.92 -17.35
C ALA A 173 29.29 11.66 -18.35
N TYR A 174 29.09 12.06 -19.61
CA TYR A 174 30.05 11.86 -20.69
C TYR A 174 29.93 12.94 -21.77
N TRP A 175 31.00 13.72 -21.97
CA TRP A 175 31.08 14.66 -23.09
C TRP A 175 31.44 13.93 -24.39
N TYR A 176 30.64 14.14 -25.44
CA TYR A 176 30.96 13.69 -26.79
C TYR A 176 30.51 14.72 -27.82
N ASN A 177 31.43 15.15 -28.70
CA ASN A 177 31.20 16.19 -29.71
C ASN A 177 30.46 17.43 -29.14
N SER A 178 30.92 17.91 -27.98
CA SER A 178 30.36 19.08 -27.29
C SER A 178 28.91 18.97 -26.82
N LEU A 179 28.39 17.74 -26.68
CA LEU A 179 27.07 17.48 -26.09
C LEU A 179 27.20 16.61 -24.82
N PRO A 180 26.35 16.83 -23.80
CA PRO A 180 26.41 16.13 -22.51
C PRO A 180 25.62 14.81 -22.56
N TYR A 181 26.25 13.75 -23.07
CA TYR A 181 25.69 12.40 -23.09
C TYR A 181 25.82 11.71 -21.71
N LEU A 182 25.15 10.57 -21.59
CA LEU A 182 25.24 9.67 -20.45
C LEU A 182 25.73 8.30 -20.95
N ARG A 183 26.75 7.71 -20.30
CA ARG A 183 27.42 6.48 -20.71
C ARG A 183 27.52 5.47 -19.57
N PHE A 184 27.26 4.19 -19.84
CA PHE A 184 27.44 3.09 -18.89
C PHE A 184 28.91 2.65 -18.86
N ALA A 185 29.73 3.32 -18.04
CA ALA A 185 31.18 3.08 -18.01
C ALA A 185 31.83 3.28 -16.63
N SER A 186 31.09 3.71 -15.60
CA SER A 186 31.66 3.83 -14.25
C SER A 186 31.66 2.48 -13.55
N GLY A 187 32.74 2.15 -12.83
CA GLY A 187 32.77 1.03 -11.90
C GLY A 187 32.33 1.40 -10.47
N ASP A 188 32.11 2.69 -10.22
CA ASP A 188 31.83 3.25 -8.90
C ASP A 188 30.49 4.03 -8.92
N PRO A 189 29.49 3.62 -8.11
CA PRO A 189 28.21 4.32 -8.03
C PRO A 189 28.33 5.70 -7.35
N ASN A 190 29.36 5.91 -6.53
CA ASN A 190 29.55 7.13 -5.75
C ASN A 190 30.38 8.18 -6.48
N ASN A 191 30.89 7.86 -7.67
CA ASN A 191 31.54 8.85 -8.52
C ASN A 191 30.52 9.95 -8.85
N GLU A 192 30.90 11.21 -8.65
CA GLU A 192 30.04 12.40 -8.88
C GLU A 192 29.36 12.40 -10.26
N GLU A 193 30.03 11.89 -11.28
CA GLU A 193 29.50 11.76 -12.64
C GLU A 193 28.36 10.73 -12.75
N SER A 194 28.27 9.79 -11.82
CA SER A 194 27.28 8.69 -11.80
C SER A 194 26.04 9.00 -10.94
N VAL A 195 26.07 10.10 -10.20
CA VAL A 195 24.98 10.48 -9.30
C VAL A 195 23.86 11.19 -10.08
N HIS A 196 22.64 10.72 -9.85
CA HIS A 196 21.42 11.29 -10.43
C HIS A 196 20.42 11.62 -9.32
N GLU A 197 19.69 12.72 -9.50
CA GLU A 197 18.61 13.17 -8.62
C GLU A 197 17.27 13.07 -9.36
N PHE A 198 16.18 12.82 -8.63
CA PHE A 198 14.84 12.81 -9.23
C PHE A 198 13.97 13.95 -8.76
N GLN A 199 13.11 14.39 -9.67
CA GLN A 199 11.95 15.17 -9.36
C GLN A 199 10.71 14.35 -9.74
N LEU A 200 9.87 14.03 -8.77
CA LEU A 200 8.59 13.36 -8.99
C LEU A 200 7.58 14.36 -9.56
N MET A 201 6.85 13.96 -10.60
CA MET A 201 5.76 14.74 -11.17
C MET A 201 4.41 14.30 -10.60
N SER A 202 3.44 15.19 -10.62
CA SER A 202 2.09 14.95 -10.05
C SER A 202 1.33 13.80 -10.70
N ASP A 203 1.69 13.38 -11.90
CA ASP A 203 1.02 12.35 -12.69
C ASP A 203 1.73 11.00 -12.68
N GLY A 204 2.86 10.88 -11.97
CA GLY A 204 3.66 9.66 -11.90
C GLY A 204 4.90 9.65 -12.80
N HIS A 205 5.05 10.62 -13.72
CA HIS A 205 6.32 10.80 -14.42
C HIS A 205 7.42 11.25 -13.44
N VAL A 206 8.67 11.08 -13.87
CA VAL A 206 9.84 11.61 -13.19
C VAL A 206 10.69 12.41 -14.15
N ARG A 207 11.41 13.39 -13.59
CA ARG A 207 12.52 14.07 -14.25
C ARG A 207 13.80 13.65 -13.56
N ILE A 208 14.83 13.41 -14.35
CA ILE A 208 16.11 12.89 -13.84
C ILE A 208 17.14 13.97 -14.07
N LYS A 209 17.83 14.42 -13.03
CA LYS A 209 18.89 15.42 -13.10
C LYS A 209 20.23 14.75 -12.95
N SER A 210 21.16 15.02 -13.87
CA SER A 210 22.56 14.65 -13.68
C SER A 210 23.18 15.60 -12.65
N ASN A 211 23.74 15.07 -11.57
CA ASN A 211 24.37 15.89 -10.55
C ASN A 211 25.59 16.63 -11.11
N HIS A 212 26.42 15.95 -11.89
CA HIS A 212 27.61 16.53 -12.52
C HIS A 212 27.29 17.69 -13.48
N PHE A 213 26.29 17.54 -14.35
CA PHE A 213 25.93 18.61 -15.29
C PHE A 213 25.02 19.67 -14.66
N GLY A 214 24.33 19.36 -13.55
CA GLY A 214 23.34 20.22 -12.93
C GLY A 214 22.10 20.46 -13.82
N LYS A 215 21.81 19.53 -14.74
CA LYS A 215 20.77 19.64 -15.77
C LYS A 215 19.91 18.39 -15.84
N PHE A 216 18.65 18.58 -16.25
CA PHE A 216 17.74 17.47 -16.46
C PHE A 216 18.06 16.72 -17.75
N LEU A 217 17.91 15.40 -17.67
CA LEU A 217 17.94 14.49 -18.80
C LEU A 217 16.77 14.82 -19.72
N ARG A 218 17.03 14.78 -21.02
CA ARG A 218 16.10 15.12 -22.06
C ARG A 218 16.32 14.22 -23.26
N PHE A 219 15.22 13.74 -23.83
CA PHE A 219 15.20 13.08 -25.12
C PHE A 219 15.54 14.06 -26.25
N GLY A 220 16.51 13.70 -27.09
CA GLY A 220 16.94 14.49 -28.24
C GLY A 220 17.61 13.64 -29.31
N HIS A 221 17.01 13.59 -30.51
CA HIS A 221 17.50 12.82 -31.66
C HIS A 221 17.84 11.36 -31.30
N ASP A 222 16.87 10.66 -30.69
CA ASP A 222 16.97 9.29 -30.15
C ASP A 222 17.90 9.10 -28.94
N TRP A 223 18.82 10.03 -28.68
CA TRP A 223 19.73 10.00 -27.54
C TRP A 223 19.13 10.70 -26.32
N ILE A 224 19.70 10.41 -25.15
CA ILE A 224 19.42 11.16 -23.92
C ILE A 224 20.59 12.09 -23.62
N TRP A 225 20.30 13.38 -23.43
CA TRP A 225 21.27 14.40 -23.07
C TRP A 225 20.91 15.02 -21.72
N ALA A 226 21.91 15.42 -20.94
CA ALA A 226 21.72 16.19 -19.71
C ALA A 226 21.94 17.68 -19.99
N ASP A 227 21.05 18.28 -20.77
CA ASP A 227 21.18 19.67 -21.25
C ASP A 227 19.99 20.57 -20.92
N SER A 228 18.89 20.02 -20.38
CA SER A 228 17.67 20.78 -20.25
C SER A 228 17.75 21.85 -19.17
N GLY A 229 17.40 23.08 -19.56
CA GLY A 229 17.19 24.22 -18.66
C GLY A 229 15.75 24.41 -18.22
N ASP A 230 14.82 23.52 -18.61
CA ASP A 230 13.43 23.57 -18.17
C ASP A 230 13.37 23.43 -16.63
N SER A 231 12.78 24.41 -15.95
CA SER A 231 12.59 24.35 -14.49
C SER A 231 11.24 23.76 -14.10
N GLU A 232 10.23 23.86 -14.97
CA GLU A 232 8.83 23.59 -14.64
C GLU A 232 8.37 22.19 -15.05
N GLY A 233 9.15 21.49 -15.90
CA GLY A 233 8.78 20.15 -16.37
C GLY A 233 7.70 20.15 -17.44
N ASN A 234 7.54 21.26 -18.16
CA ASN A 234 6.58 21.41 -19.26
C ASN A 234 7.11 20.80 -20.57
N ASP A 235 8.42 20.59 -20.70
CA ASP A 235 8.99 19.88 -21.85
C ASP A 235 8.81 18.37 -21.65
N THR A 236 7.87 17.78 -22.42
CA THR A 236 7.60 16.34 -22.46
C THR A 236 8.87 15.51 -22.71
N ASN A 237 9.88 16.04 -23.39
CA ASN A 237 11.13 15.33 -23.61
C ASN A 237 11.97 15.16 -22.35
N THR A 238 11.67 15.88 -21.27
CA THR A 238 12.33 15.72 -19.95
C THR A 238 11.60 14.75 -19.02
N LEU A 239 10.42 14.26 -19.43
CA LEU A 239 9.57 13.38 -18.66
C LEU A 239 9.84 11.92 -19.00
N PHE A 240 10.02 11.11 -17.97
CA PHE A 240 10.20 9.67 -18.07
C PHE A 240 9.17 8.96 -17.20
N TRP A 241 8.57 7.90 -17.72
CA TRP A 241 7.71 7.01 -16.95
C TRP A 241 8.55 5.82 -16.46
N PRO A 242 8.83 5.72 -15.14
CA PRO A 242 9.49 4.54 -14.60
C PRO A 242 8.54 3.34 -14.57
N VAL A 243 9.05 2.18 -14.97
CA VAL A 243 8.32 0.90 -14.91
C VAL A 243 9.11 -0.05 -14.04
N LYS A 244 8.50 -0.53 -12.94
CA LYS A 244 9.10 -1.53 -12.06
C LYS A 244 9.24 -2.86 -12.82
N TYR A 245 10.45 -3.42 -12.83
CA TYR A 245 10.72 -4.75 -13.36
C TYR A 245 10.81 -5.78 -12.23
N ASP A 246 11.52 -5.43 -11.16
CA ASP A 246 11.62 -6.17 -9.89
C ASP A 246 11.92 -5.18 -8.73
N ASP A 247 12.30 -5.68 -7.55
CA ASP A 247 12.47 -4.86 -6.34
C ASP A 247 13.66 -3.89 -6.36
N ASN A 248 14.58 -4.00 -7.32
CA ASN A 248 15.67 -3.04 -7.49
C ASN A 248 15.93 -2.66 -8.96
N THR A 249 15.15 -3.14 -9.92
CA THR A 249 15.34 -2.87 -11.34
C THR A 249 14.13 -2.17 -11.94
N ILE A 250 14.40 -1.13 -12.71
CA ILE A 250 13.38 -0.40 -13.47
C ILE A 250 13.71 -0.38 -14.96
N ALA A 251 12.72 0.00 -15.77
CA ALA A 251 12.93 0.54 -17.10
C ALA A 251 12.40 1.98 -17.14
N LEU A 252 13.01 2.85 -17.94
CA LEU A 252 12.55 4.24 -18.11
C LEU A 252 11.96 4.40 -19.50
N ARG A 253 10.66 4.72 -19.61
CA ARG A 253 10.00 5.04 -20.87
C ARG A 253 10.02 6.55 -21.08
N SER A 254 10.59 7.03 -22.19
CA SER A 254 10.59 8.45 -22.54
C SER A 254 9.18 8.88 -22.94
N ALA A 255 8.66 9.97 -22.38
CA ALA A 255 7.39 10.54 -22.84
C ALA A 255 7.53 11.24 -24.22
N GLY A 256 8.76 11.59 -24.64
CA GLY A 256 9.00 12.24 -25.92
C GLY A 256 8.77 11.35 -27.15
N ASN A 257 8.94 10.02 -27.02
CA ASN A 257 8.75 9.08 -28.13
C ASN A 257 8.12 7.74 -27.74
N ASN A 258 7.71 7.56 -26.48
CA ASN A 258 7.13 6.33 -25.91
C ASN A 258 8.02 5.08 -25.95
N ASN A 259 9.30 5.20 -26.28
CA ASN A 259 10.26 4.09 -26.22
C ASN A 259 10.97 4.04 -24.86
N PHE A 260 11.46 2.85 -24.52
CA PHE A 260 12.32 2.63 -23.37
C PHE A 260 13.77 3.07 -23.64
N CYS A 261 14.34 3.73 -22.64
CA CYS A 261 15.76 4.01 -22.54
C CYS A 261 16.54 2.69 -22.45
N ARG A 262 17.64 2.60 -23.18
CA ARG A 262 18.54 1.45 -23.22
C ARG A 262 19.99 1.87 -23.36
N ARG A 263 20.91 0.98 -22.99
CA ARG A 263 22.31 1.06 -23.42
C ARG A 263 22.41 0.78 -24.93
N LEU A 264 23.07 1.67 -25.67
CA LEU A 264 23.29 1.53 -27.10
C LEU A 264 24.71 1.95 -27.51
N THR A 265 25.30 1.18 -28.42
CA THR A 265 26.49 1.56 -29.18
C THR A 265 26.10 1.81 -30.64
N ALA A 266 26.08 3.08 -31.06
CA ALA A 266 25.71 3.53 -32.39
C ALA A 266 26.23 4.96 -32.63
N ASP A 267 26.28 5.43 -33.88
CA ASP A 267 26.64 6.81 -34.24
C ASP A 267 27.95 7.34 -33.61
N GLY A 268 28.95 6.47 -33.50
CA GLY A 268 30.25 6.76 -32.88
C GLY A 268 30.23 6.86 -31.34
N LYS A 269 29.09 6.57 -30.71
CA LYS A 269 28.92 6.58 -29.26
C LYS A 269 28.91 5.14 -28.76
N THR A 270 29.61 4.88 -27.68
CA THR A 270 29.76 3.54 -27.10
C THR A 270 29.04 3.49 -25.76
N ASP A 271 28.12 2.54 -25.59
CA ASP A 271 27.38 2.28 -24.35
C ASP A 271 26.66 3.52 -23.79
N CYS A 272 26.13 4.37 -24.66
CA CYS A 272 25.39 5.57 -24.25
C CYS A 272 23.90 5.28 -24.04
N LEU A 273 23.24 6.10 -23.23
CA LEU A 273 21.81 6.04 -22.98
C LEU A 273 21.01 6.59 -24.18
N ASN A 274 20.09 5.80 -24.68
CA ASN A 274 19.29 6.08 -25.88
C ASN A 274 17.86 5.57 -25.70
N ALA A 275 16.84 6.27 -26.18
CA ALA A 275 15.44 5.86 -26.07
C ALA A 275 14.91 5.25 -27.37
N SER A 276 15.33 4.03 -27.70
CA SER A 276 14.94 3.34 -28.96
C SER A 276 14.36 1.95 -28.76
N ALA A 277 14.24 1.45 -27.52
CA ALA A 277 13.69 0.12 -27.28
C ALA A 277 12.15 0.16 -27.23
N ALA A 278 11.47 -0.56 -28.10
CA ALA A 278 10.00 -0.66 -28.07
C ALA A 278 9.47 -1.52 -26.90
N THR A 279 10.31 -2.35 -26.30
CA THR A 279 9.98 -3.25 -25.17
C THR A 279 11.12 -3.28 -24.16
N ILE A 280 10.89 -3.82 -22.96
CA ILE A 280 11.89 -3.95 -21.90
C ILE A 280 12.86 -5.10 -22.22
N ILE A 281 13.88 -4.82 -23.03
CA ILE A 281 14.99 -5.73 -23.32
C ILE A 281 16.08 -5.65 -22.23
N ASN A 282 17.08 -6.53 -22.27
CA ASN A 282 18.13 -6.55 -21.25
C ASN A 282 18.88 -5.22 -21.11
N GLU A 283 19.20 -4.56 -22.21
CA GLU A 283 19.87 -3.25 -22.22
C GLU A 283 18.99 -2.10 -21.72
N ALA A 284 17.67 -2.32 -21.59
CA ALA A 284 16.72 -1.34 -21.05
C ALA A 284 16.47 -1.51 -19.53
N LYS A 285 17.02 -2.56 -18.92
CA LYS A 285 16.94 -2.81 -17.48
C LYS A 285 18.01 -1.98 -16.77
N LEU A 286 17.57 -1.15 -15.84
CA LEU A 286 18.40 -0.28 -15.03
C LEU A 286 18.25 -0.70 -13.57
N GLN A 287 19.28 -1.33 -13.02
CA GLN A 287 19.32 -1.58 -11.59
C GLN A 287 19.53 -0.25 -10.87
N VAL A 288 18.62 0.08 -9.97
CA VAL A 288 18.62 1.27 -9.13
C VAL A 288 19.42 0.97 -7.88
N GLN A 289 20.46 1.77 -7.66
CA GLN A 289 21.21 1.76 -6.42
C GLN A 289 21.01 3.09 -5.70
N GLU A 290 20.35 3.03 -4.54
CA GLU A 290 20.23 4.18 -3.66
C GLU A 290 21.60 4.49 -3.02
N LEU A 291 21.95 5.77 -2.94
CA LEU A 291 23.27 6.20 -2.47
C LEU A 291 23.31 6.37 -0.95
N VAL A 292 22.86 5.36 -0.22
CA VAL A 292 22.77 5.31 1.25
C VAL A 292 23.57 4.11 1.78
N ILE A 293 24.37 4.31 2.84
CA ILE A 293 25.15 3.24 3.48
C ILE A 293 24.40 2.62 4.66
N ASP A 294 23.69 3.45 5.43
CA ASP A 294 23.03 3.07 6.66
C ASP A 294 21.67 3.76 6.73
N ARG A 295 20.63 3.00 7.08
CA ARG A 295 19.26 3.48 7.24
C ARG A 295 18.70 3.03 8.57
N LYS A 296 18.17 3.98 9.35
CA LYS A 296 17.47 3.70 10.61
C LYS A 296 16.04 4.21 10.57
N ILE A 297 15.13 3.36 11.03
CA ILE A 297 13.72 3.65 11.21
C ILE A 297 13.44 3.65 12.71
N TYR A 298 13.01 4.77 13.26
CA TYR A 298 12.71 4.92 14.69
C TYR A 298 11.62 5.97 14.90
N ASN A 299 11.27 6.25 16.17
CA ASN A 299 10.15 7.13 16.53
C ASN A 299 8.84 6.72 15.83
N VAL A 300 8.56 5.42 15.75
CA VAL A 300 7.31 4.91 15.18
C VAL A 300 6.13 5.38 16.04
N ARG A 301 5.19 6.09 15.43
CA ARG A 301 3.99 6.63 16.09
C ARG A 301 2.74 6.10 15.42
N TYR A 302 2.04 5.23 16.13
CA TYR A 302 0.79 4.64 15.68
C TYR A 302 -0.38 5.61 15.79
N ARG A 303 -1.20 5.67 14.74
CA ARG A 303 -2.48 6.37 14.72
C ARG A 303 -3.60 5.40 15.05
N MET A 304 -3.80 5.20 16.35
CA MET A 304 -4.76 4.22 16.88
C MET A 304 -6.22 4.57 16.52
N GLU A 305 -6.52 5.85 16.33
CA GLU A 305 -7.81 6.37 15.85
C GLU A 305 -8.17 5.94 14.41
N ASP A 306 -7.15 5.56 13.64
CA ASP A 306 -7.26 5.03 12.28
C ASP A 306 -7.01 3.52 12.24
N ALA A 307 -6.90 2.86 13.39
CA ALA A 307 -6.70 1.43 13.46
C ALA A 307 -7.98 0.65 13.12
N ARG A 308 -7.83 -0.55 12.54
CA ARG A 308 -8.94 -1.46 12.28
C ARG A 308 -8.59 -2.90 12.60
N ILE A 309 -9.61 -3.67 12.97
CA ILE A 309 -9.58 -5.14 13.05
C ILE A 309 -10.53 -5.66 11.97
N PHE A 310 -10.09 -6.69 11.24
CA PHE A 310 -10.84 -7.29 10.13
C PHE A 310 -10.44 -8.76 9.92
N ASP A 311 -11.17 -9.42 9.01
CA ASP A 311 -10.99 -10.83 8.65
C ASP A 311 -11.01 -11.80 9.86
N GLU A 312 -11.82 -11.44 10.86
CA GLU A 312 -12.10 -12.25 12.04
C GLU A 312 -12.74 -13.59 11.65
N LYS A 313 -12.14 -14.68 12.12
CA LYS A 313 -12.62 -16.05 11.90
C LYS A 313 -12.47 -16.88 13.17
N PRO A 314 -13.41 -17.82 13.44
CA PRO A 314 -13.24 -18.76 14.54
C PRO A 314 -11.93 -19.55 14.41
N PHE A 315 -11.26 -19.77 15.54
CA PHE A 315 -10.02 -20.54 15.66
C PHE A 315 -10.19 -21.59 16.75
N ALA A 316 -9.91 -22.86 16.43
CA ALA A 316 -9.93 -23.95 17.40
C ALA A 316 -8.49 -24.33 17.76
N ALA A 317 -8.09 -24.04 18.99
CA ALA A 317 -6.73 -24.30 19.47
C ALA A 317 -6.49 -25.77 19.83
N GLY A 318 -7.53 -26.45 20.32
CA GLY A 318 -7.44 -27.86 20.67
C GLY A 318 -8.61 -28.33 21.53
N THR A 319 -8.66 -29.63 21.80
CA THR A 319 -9.70 -30.25 22.63
C THR A 319 -9.10 -31.07 23.77
N THR A 320 -9.88 -31.24 24.83
CA THR A 320 -9.56 -32.06 25.99
C THR A 320 -10.83 -32.68 26.58
N ASN A 321 -10.68 -33.66 27.47
CA ASN A 321 -11.81 -34.30 28.13
C ASN A 321 -11.90 -33.88 29.60
N ALA A 322 -13.10 -33.52 30.04
CA ALA A 322 -13.41 -33.21 31.43
C ALA A 322 -14.35 -34.29 31.98
N ILE A 323 -13.92 -35.02 33.02
CA ILE A 323 -14.67 -36.15 33.58
C ILE A 323 -15.20 -35.78 34.97
N ASN A 324 -16.51 -35.86 35.15
CA ASN A 324 -17.15 -35.73 36.46
C ASN A 324 -17.72 -37.07 36.94
N ARG A 325 -17.11 -37.63 37.99
CA ARG A 325 -17.56 -38.88 38.62
C ARG A 325 -18.53 -38.67 39.79
N ALA A 326 -18.76 -37.43 40.22
CA ALA A 326 -19.72 -37.12 41.27
C ALA A 326 -21.17 -37.22 40.73
N GLU A 327 -22.14 -37.35 41.64
CA GLU A 327 -23.56 -37.42 41.29
C GLU A 327 -24.14 -36.07 40.84
N GLY A 328 -23.58 -34.95 41.30
CA GLY A 328 -24.00 -33.59 40.94
C GLY A 328 -23.06 -32.91 39.96
N GLU A 329 -23.50 -31.80 39.36
CA GLU A 329 -22.64 -30.93 38.55
C GLU A 329 -21.40 -30.48 39.34
N SER A 330 -20.24 -30.45 38.68
CA SER A 330 -18.99 -30.02 39.29
C SER A 330 -18.14 -29.22 38.31
N SER A 331 -17.37 -28.26 38.85
CA SER A 331 -16.40 -27.49 38.06
C SER A 331 -15.10 -28.29 37.91
N ILE A 332 -14.82 -28.75 36.69
CA ILE A 332 -13.67 -29.61 36.38
C ILE A 332 -12.56 -28.78 35.77
N ALA A 333 -11.34 -28.92 36.30
CA ALA A 333 -10.16 -28.27 35.75
C ALA A 333 -9.77 -28.91 34.41
N VAL A 334 -9.44 -28.07 33.43
CA VAL A 334 -9.05 -28.47 32.08
C VAL A 334 -7.76 -27.77 31.68
N ALA A 335 -7.00 -28.43 30.81
CA ALA A 335 -5.80 -27.88 30.21
C ALA A 335 -5.74 -28.25 28.72
N VAL A 336 -5.38 -27.28 27.87
CA VAL A 336 -5.16 -27.45 26.44
C VAL A 336 -3.84 -26.80 26.07
N GLU A 337 -2.95 -27.55 25.43
CA GLU A 337 -1.71 -27.04 24.87
C GLU A 337 -1.94 -26.61 23.43
N TYR A 338 -1.46 -25.42 23.07
CA TYR A 338 -1.51 -24.93 21.69
C TYR A 338 -0.32 -24.02 21.39
N GLU A 339 -0.09 -23.79 20.09
CA GLU A 339 0.86 -22.81 19.61
C GLU A 339 0.18 -21.47 19.40
N ASP A 340 0.55 -20.50 20.23
CA ASP A 340 0.17 -19.11 20.03
C ASP A 340 1.10 -18.49 18.98
N GLN A 341 0.52 -18.13 17.84
CA GLN A 341 1.24 -17.54 16.71
C GLN A 341 0.80 -16.08 16.54
N ARG A 342 1.80 -15.21 16.44
CA ARG A 342 1.62 -13.82 16.03
C ARG A 342 2.52 -13.53 14.86
N SER A 343 1.95 -12.96 13.81
CA SER A 343 2.72 -12.43 12.69
C SER A 343 2.51 -10.93 12.55
N TYR A 344 3.53 -10.25 12.07
CA TYR A 344 3.49 -8.81 11.84
C TYR A 344 4.37 -8.39 10.68
N SER A 345 4.06 -7.25 10.08
CA SER A 345 4.88 -6.60 9.05
C SER A 345 4.70 -5.09 9.10
N PHE A 346 5.71 -4.37 8.63
CA PHE A 346 5.67 -2.93 8.44
C PHE A 346 5.80 -2.63 6.96
N SER A 347 4.92 -1.80 6.41
CA SER A 347 4.92 -1.40 5.01
C SER A 347 4.92 0.12 4.85
N ARG A 348 5.24 0.62 3.66
CA ARG A 348 5.29 2.05 3.31
C ARG A 348 4.85 2.28 1.86
N SER A 349 4.75 3.54 1.43
CA SER A 349 4.34 3.94 0.08
C SER A 349 5.43 3.82 -1.00
N MET A 350 6.65 3.42 -0.63
CA MET A 350 7.75 3.26 -1.57
C MET A 350 7.65 1.94 -2.35
N SER A 351 7.75 2.02 -3.67
CA SER A 351 7.64 0.86 -4.58
C SER A 351 8.93 0.04 -4.77
N ILE A 352 10.09 0.59 -4.40
CA ILE A 352 11.42 0.01 -4.62
C ILE A 352 12.26 0.08 -3.33
N THR A 353 13.03 -0.97 -3.03
CA THR A 353 13.90 -1.02 -1.84
C THR A 353 15.34 -0.62 -2.15
N ALA A 354 15.73 -0.65 -3.44
CA ALA A 354 17.01 -0.19 -3.97
C ALA A 354 18.26 -0.75 -3.24
N GLY A 355 18.11 -1.91 -2.58
CA GLY A 355 19.19 -2.67 -1.96
C GLY A 355 19.71 -2.13 -0.62
N VAL A 356 19.02 -1.20 0.04
CA VAL A 356 19.45 -0.63 1.32
C VAL A 356 18.97 -1.50 2.48
N THR A 357 19.92 -2.02 3.28
CA THR A 357 19.61 -2.66 4.57
C THR A 357 19.21 -1.60 5.58
N ALA A 358 18.14 -1.85 6.34
CA ALA A 358 17.67 -0.94 7.38
C ALA A 358 17.65 -1.62 8.75
N THR A 359 17.68 -0.80 9.80
CA THR A 359 17.31 -1.23 11.15
C THR A 359 16.05 -0.52 11.62
N ILE A 360 15.22 -1.19 12.42
CA ILE A 360 14.01 -0.60 13.01
C ILE A 360 14.06 -0.63 14.52
N GLU A 361 13.46 0.38 15.16
CA GLU A 361 13.03 0.41 16.55
C GLU A 361 11.52 0.74 16.57
N ALA A 362 10.69 -0.22 16.98
CA ALA A 362 9.24 -0.08 16.97
C ALA A 362 8.58 -1.04 17.97
N ASP A 363 7.37 -0.71 18.42
CA ASP A 363 6.52 -1.66 19.13
C ASP A 363 5.81 -2.61 18.17
N VAL A 364 5.58 -3.84 18.58
CA VAL A 364 4.68 -4.80 17.93
C VAL A 364 3.33 -4.75 18.63
N LEU A 365 2.28 -4.57 17.84
CA LEU A 365 0.90 -4.50 18.32
C LEU A 365 0.20 -5.87 18.22
N GLY A 366 -0.79 -6.11 19.06
CA GLY A 366 -1.63 -7.30 19.02
C GLY A 366 -3.09 -6.97 19.31
N ILE A 367 -3.99 -7.84 18.84
CA ILE A 367 -5.40 -7.78 19.18
C ILE A 367 -5.60 -8.45 20.54
N VAL A 368 -6.23 -7.76 21.48
CA VAL A 368 -6.54 -8.23 22.84
C VAL A 368 -7.96 -7.77 23.19
N ASP A 369 -8.84 -8.67 23.62
CA ASP A 369 -10.22 -8.31 24.02
C ASP A 369 -11.00 -7.44 23.00
N GLY A 370 -10.69 -7.59 21.70
CA GLY A 370 -11.29 -6.80 20.62
C GLY A 370 -10.74 -5.38 20.46
N SER A 371 -9.70 -5.00 21.19
CA SER A 371 -8.91 -3.77 21.00
C SER A 371 -7.53 -4.10 20.42
N ILE A 372 -6.80 -3.07 19.95
CA ILE A 372 -5.40 -3.21 19.53
C ILE A 372 -4.54 -2.59 20.61
N GLU A 373 -3.58 -3.35 21.12
CA GLU A 373 -2.72 -2.97 22.23
C GLU A 373 -1.24 -3.20 21.91
N PHE A 374 -0.38 -2.48 22.61
CA PHE A 374 1.06 -2.70 22.58
C PHE A 374 1.39 -4.05 23.20
N SER A 375 2.31 -4.80 22.58
CA SER A 375 2.73 -6.08 23.12
C SER A 375 4.20 -6.18 23.50
N PHE A 376 5.13 -5.92 22.59
CA PHE A 376 6.57 -5.97 22.87
C PHE A 376 7.34 -5.09 21.88
N GLU A 377 8.54 -4.68 22.24
CA GLU A 377 9.41 -3.86 21.39
C GLU A 377 10.33 -4.74 20.52
N VAL A 378 10.61 -4.27 19.29
CA VAL A 378 11.60 -4.86 18.39
C VAL A 378 12.69 -3.86 18.06
N THR A 379 13.93 -4.34 18.06
CA THR A 379 15.10 -3.58 17.61
C THR A 379 16.02 -4.50 16.81
N GLY A 380 16.37 -4.12 15.57
CA GLY A 380 17.29 -4.93 14.77
C GLY A 380 17.16 -4.71 13.27
N ALA A 381 17.75 -5.65 12.50
CA ALA A 381 17.65 -5.66 11.05
C ALA A 381 16.19 -5.77 10.59
N PHE A 382 15.86 -5.08 9.50
CA PHE A 382 14.49 -4.87 9.09
C PHE A 382 14.35 -4.76 7.57
N GLU A 383 13.31 -5.38 7.04
CA GLU A 383 12.89 -5.28 5.64
C GLU A 383 11.42 -4.90 5.56
N TRP A 384 11.12 -3.91 4.70
CA TRP A 384 9.76 -3.47 4.44
C TRP A 384 8.93 -4.59 3.80
N ALA A 385 7.67 -4.70 4.21
CA ALA A 385 6.70 -5.70 3.76
C ALA A 385 7.12 -7.16 3.99
N ASN A 386 8.19 -7.43 4.74
CA ASN A 386 8.51 -8.76 5.22
C ASN A 386 7.63 -9.11 6.43
N THR A 387 7.08 -10.32 6.44
CA THR A 387 6.28 -10.82 7.56
C THR A 387 7.16 -11.61 8.51
N GLU A 388 7.28 -11.12 9.73
CA GLU A 388 7.89 -11.84 10.85
C GLU A 388 6.82 -12.64 11.58
N THR A 389 7.18 -13.82 12.09
CA THR A 389 6.27 -14.67 12.89
C THR A 389 6.95 -15.10 14.18
N VAL A 390 6.27 -14.84 15.30
CA VAL A 390 6.66 -15.30 16.63
C VAL A 390 5.69 -16.40 17.06
N THR A 391 6.24 -17.56 17.42
CA THR A 391 5.47 -18.71 17.89
C THR A 391 5.88 -19.06 19.32
N LYS A 392 4.88 -19.29 20.18
CA LYS A 392 5.08 -19.70 21.56
C LYS A 392 4.13 -20.83 21.93
N SER A 393 4.65 -21.90 22.51
CA SER A 393 3.80 -22.96 23.09
C SER A 393 3.21 -22.47 24.41
N VAL A 394 1.88 -22.55 24.53
CA VAL A 394 1.11 -22.10 25.69
C VAL A 394 0.20 -23.22 26.17
N THR A 395 0.12 -23.43 27.48
CA THR A 395 -0.88 -24.31 28.11
C THR A 395 -1.99 -23.43 28.68
N ALA A 396 -3.15 -23.41 28.03
CA ALA A 396 -4.34 -22.75 28.54
C ALA A 396 -4.97 -23.63 29.63
N THR A 397 -5.24 -23.05 30.80
CA THR A 397 -5.89 -23.74 31.92
C THR A 397 -7.15 -23.01 32.34
N GLY A 398 -8.20 -23.74 32.71
CA GLY A 398 -9.45 -23.17 33.20
C GLY A 398 -10.30 -24.21 33.90
N THR A 399 -11.56 -23.87 34.17
CA THR A 399 -12.54 -24.82 34.69
C THR A 399 -13.84 -24.75 33.89
N VAL A 400 -14.52 -25.89 33.76
CA VAL A 400 -15.82 -25.98 33.07
C VAL A 400 -16.85 -26.73 33.93
N PRO A 401 -18.13 -26.35 33.90
CA PRO A 401 -19.18 -27.08 34.59
C PRO A 401 -19.52 -28.37 33.85
N VAL A 402 -19.34 -29.53 34.49
CA VAL A 402 -19.62 -30.84 33.89
C VAL A 402 -20.74 -31.52 34.69
N PRO A 403 -21.84 -31.98 34.05
CA PRO A 403 -22.91 -32.69 34.72
C PRO A 403 -22.41 -33.91 35.50
N GLY A 404 -23.15 -34.31 36.54
CA GLY A 404 -22.83 -35.52 37.30
C GLY A 404 -22.76 -36.76 36.42
N ARG A 405 -21.87 -37.70 36.78
CA ARG A 405 -21.71 -38.99 36.10
C ARG A 405 -21.52 -38.88 34.58
N SER A 406 -20.75 -37.90 34.10
CA SER A 406 -20.56 -37.64 32.67
C SER A 406 -19.11 -37.32 32.28
N VAL A 407 -18.83 -37.40 30.99
CA VAL A 407 -17.62 -36.88 30.35
C VAL A 407 -18.01 -35.84 29.30
N SER A 408 -17.40 -34.66 29.38
CA SER A 408 -17.57 -33.59 28.41
C SER A 408 -16.32 -33.46 27.54
N VAL A 409 -16.52 -33.34 26.23
CA VAL A 409 -15.47 -32.91 25.29
C VAL A 409 -15.44 -31.40 25.31
N VAL A 410 -14.31 -30.84 25.71
CA VAL A 410 -14.10 -29.40 25.87
C VAL A 410 -13.17 -28.93 24.77
N SER A 411 -13.55 -27.87 24.08
CA SER A 411 -12.71 -27.19 23.08
C SER A 411 -12.22 -25.86 23.63
N TYR A 412 -10.95 -25.55 23.40
CA TYR A 412 -10.42 -24.21 23.58
C TYR A 412 -10.52 -23.48 22.25
N VAL A 413 -11.43 -22.51 22.16
CA VAL A 413 -11.75 -21.78 20.93
C VAL A 413 -11.48 -20.30 21.13
N GLY A 414 -11.10 -19.61 20.07
CA GLY A 414 -10.92 -18.17 20.06
C GLY A 414 -11.19 -17.62 18.66
N THR A 415 -10.69 -16.43 18.41
CA THR A 415 -10.80 -15.75 17.12
C THR A 415 -9.41 -15.46 16.60
N VAL A 416 -9.14 -15.76 15.33
CA VAL A 416 -8.01 -15.18 14.61
C VAL A 416 -8.48 -13.93 13.88
N GLY A 417 -7.76 -12.83 14.02
CA GLY A 417 -8.07 -11.57 13.35
C GLY A 417 -6.82 -10.90 12.81
N THR A 418 -7.04 -10.01 11.85
CA THR A 418 -5.98 -9.16 11.28
C THR A 418 -6.23 -7.71 11.72
N CYS A 419 -5.17 -6.99 12.08
CA CYS A 419 -5.24 -5.57 12.33
C CYS A 419 -4.36 -4.79 11.35
N ASN A 420 -4.84 -3.59 10.97
CA ASN A 420 -4.03 -2.59 10.27
C ASN A 420 -3.98 -1.33 11.12
N VAL A 421 -2.78 -0.78 11.33
CA VAL A 421 -2.56 0.45 12.08
C VAL A 421 -1.65 1.38 11.28
N PRO A 422 -2.15 2.51 10.75
CA PRO A 422 -1.31 3.49 10.10
C PRO A 422 -0.34 4.12 11.09
N PHE A 423 0.86 4.46 10.64
CA PHE A 423 1.87 5.06 11.51
C PHE A 423 2.74 6.08 10.76
N SER A 424 3.36 6.97 11.52
CA SER A 424 4.47 7.82 11.06
C SER A 424 5.78 7.36 11.69
N TYR A 425 6.91 7.71 11.08
CA TYR A 425 8.24 7.32 11.56
C TYR A 425 9.31 8.32 11.12
N THR A 426 10.42 8.36 11.86
CA THR A 426 11.63 9.05 11.43
C THR A 426 12.49 8.08 10.61
N GLN A 427 12.84 8.45 9.38
CA GLN A 427 13.87 7.78 8.59
C GLN A 427 15.17 8.59 8.64
N GLN A 428 16.22 8.01 9.19
CA GLN A 428 17.58 8.56 9.17
C GLN A 428 18.43 7.82 8.15
N ASP A 429 18.94 8.55 7.16
CA ASP A 429 19.79 8.02 6.10
C ASP A 429 21.18 8.63 6.16
N LYS A 430 22.20 7.76 6.09
CA LYS A 430 23.60 8.17 5.94
C LYS A 430 24.04 8.03 4.50
N SER A 431 24.36 9.15 3.86
CA SER A 431 24.80 9.20 2.47
C SER A 431 26.11 8.44 2.26
N SER A 432 26.17 7.72 1.15
CA SER A 432 27.37 7.04 0.68
C SER A 432 28.38 7.93 -0.03
N THR A 433 27.94 9.09 -0.54
CA THR A 433 28.80 10.00 -1.30
C THR A 433 29.62 10.94 -0.43
N ASP A 434 29.08 11.37 0.71
CA ASP A 434 29.71 12.38 1.57
C ASP A 434 29.59 12.09 3.08
N GLY A 435 28.93 11.00 3.47
CA GLY A 435 28.75 10.62 4.87
C GLY A 435 27.76 11.48 5.65
N ARG A 436 27.07 12.43 5.00
CA ARG A 436 26.05 13.27 5.65
C ARG A 436 24.88 12.42 6.12
N VAL A 437 24.29 12.85 7.23
CA VAL A 437 23.10 12.23 7.81
C VAL A 437 21.93 13.17 7.55
N VAL A 438 20.84 12.63 7.00
CA VAL A 438 19.58 13.32 6.79
C VAL A 438 18.49 12.57 7.53
N GLU A 439 17.59 13.32 8.18
CA GLU A 439 16.42 12.77 8.86
C GLU A 439 15.16 13.32 8.19
N ASN A 440 14.24 12.42 7.85
CA ASN A 440 12.95 12.75 7.27
C ASN A 440 11.84 12.14 8.13
N GLU A 441 10.77 12.91 8.35
CA GLU A 441 9.54 12.41 8.95
C GLU A 441 8.62 11.89 7.84
N GLU A 442 8.27 10.62 7.92
CA GLU A 442 7.44 9.93 6.94
C GLU A 442 6.09 9.57 7.57
N ILE A 443 5.00 9.72 6.81
CA ILE A 443 3.62 9.53 7.30
C ILE A 443 2.84 8.47 6.48
N ASP A 444 3.57 7.56 5.87
CA ASP A 444 3.08 6.61 4.88
C ASP A 444 3.10 5.14 5.35
N GLY A 445 3.40 4.92 6.64
CA GLY A 445 3.56 3.60 7.22
C GLY A 445 2.23 2.91 7.49
N VAL A 446 2.18 1.59 7.25
CA VAL A 446 1.08 0.72 7.69
C VAL A 446 1.64 -0.53 8.36
N TYR A 447 1.28 -0.72 9.63
CA TYR A 447 1.54 -1.94 10.38
C TYR A 447 0.40 -2.92 10.11
N THR A 448 0.74 -4.17 9.82
CA THR A 448 -0.23 -5.26 9.73
C THR A 448 0.15 -6.34 10.73
N GLY A 449 -0.79 -6.72 11.60
CA GLY A 449 -0.62 -7.78 12.59
C GLY A 449 -1.71 -8.84 12.46
N VAL A 450 -1.36 -10.10 12.77
CA VAL A 450 -2.31 -11.22 12.86
C VAL A 450 -2.02 -12.00 14.13
N ASN A 451 -3.04 -12.19 14.97
CA ASN A 451 -2.94 -13.07 16.14
C ASN A 451 -4.30 -13.64 16.54
N CYS A 452 -4.27 -14.64 17.41
CA CYS A 452 -5.47 -15.16 18.06
C CYS A 452 -5.78 -14.40 19.36
N TYR A 453 -7.06 -14.23 19.67
CA TYR A 453 -7.57 -13.52 20.86
C TYR A 453 -8.98 -14.01 21.23
N ASN A 454 -9.57 -13.47 22.30
CA ASN A 454 -10.93 -13.81 22.78
C ASN A 454 -11.15 -15.30 23.00
N PHE A 455 -10.19 -15.96 23.64
CA PHE A 455 -10.29 -17.40 23.89
C PHE A 455 -11.26 -17.75 25.02
N SER A 456 -11.95 -18.87 24.88
CA SER A 456 -12.84 -19.46 25.89
C SER A 456 -12.80 -21.00 25.82
N PHE A 457 -13.24 -21.63 26.91
CA PHE A 457 -13.51 -23.07 26.93
C PHE A 457 -15.00 -23.31 26.62
N GLU A 458 -15.28 -24.11 25.59
CA GLU A 458 -16.63 -24.48 25.18
C GLU A 458 -16.83 -25.99 25.28
N ILE A 459 -17.98 -26.41 25.81
CA ILE A 459 -18.38 -27.82 25.83
C ILE A 459 -19.00 -28.16 24.48
N LEU A 460 -18.35 -29.04 23.72
CA LEU A 460 -18.84 -29.49 22.40
C LEU A 460 -19.87 -30.60 22.51
N ASP A 461 -19.61 -31.55 23.42
CA ASP A 461 -20.45 -32.73 23.63
C ASP A 461 -20.34 -33.19 25.08
N THR A 462 -21.37 -33.88 25.57
CA THR A 462 -21.37 -34.49 26.90
C THR A 462 -22.07 -35.85 26.83
N GLN A 463 -21.36 -36.88 27.28
CA GLN A 463 -21.85 -38.26 27.30
C GLN A 463 -21.88 -38.79 28.73
N PRO A 464 -22.90 -39.59 29.10
CA PRO A 464 -22.92 -40.26 30.39
C PRO A 464 -21.73 -41.23 30.51
N LEU A 465 -21.17 -41.34 31.71
CA LEU A 465 -20.18 -42.37 32.01
C LEU A 465 -20.86 -43.75 31.93
N PRO A 466 -20.17 -44.79 31.43
CA PRO A 466 -20.69 -46.14 31.47
C PRO A 466 -21.07 -46.53 32.91
N GLU A 467 -22.20 -47.23 33.06
CA GLU A 467 -22.54 -47.86 34.33
C GLU A 467 -21.39 -48.77 34.75
N ALA A 468 -21.07 -48.78 36.05
CA ALA A 468 -20.06 -49.69 36.54
C ALA A 468 -20.59 -51.12 36.29
N ASP A 469 -19.81 -51.95 35.58
CA ASP A 469 -20.06 -53.38 35.54
C ASP A 469 -19.91 -53.90 36.99
N ASP A 470 -21.05 -54.16 37.64
CA ASP A 470 -21.14 -54.75 38.99
C ASP A 470 -20.65 -56.21 39.02
#